data_AF-A0A8H3UJI9-F1
#
_entry.id   AF-A0A8H3UJI9-F1
#
_cell.length_a   1.000
_cell.length_b   1.000
_cell.length_c   1.000
_cell.angle_alpha   90.00
_cell.angle_beta   90.00
_cell.angle_gamma   90.00
#
_symmetry.space_group_name_H-M   'P 1'
#
loop_
_entity.id
_entity.type
_entity.pdbx_description
1 polymer ?
#
loop_
_entity_poly.entity_id
_entity_poly.type
_entity_poly.pdbx_seq_one_letter_code
_entity_poly.pdbx_strand_id
1 'polypeptide(L)'
;MANTYYSHLPSDTDLAAPHSTQSSPLKPMFLAGNKIVAQHDAEEGIAHVRQDDLQLKNSIRILRVLQRMLATGLSLAALVPTTMTLIKFLQTKNIYKDVQMPNGTTVNRTAWAGDTKAWPTYMYFSIAATSFVMNLGTLIGYFWGTKAANYVATVGSAFNYAVQAVNLIVWVVAAASYKYEKEILTNGLHRDLWGWSCSTAADALQKAFVDEVPFDKYCTVQSSSWYAGLAHIGSIVLGVVIMLMAGRRKSTQSRVKRRTQEYEGQFGGPGSYGGAPQYGH
;
A
#
# COMPACT_ATOMS: atom_id res chain seq x y z
N MET A 1 39.60 -39.00 74.42
CA MET A 1 38.19 -39.40 74.62
C MET A 1 37.92 -40.47 73.57
N ALA A 2 38.25 -41.73 73.86
CA ALA A 2 37.38 -42.75 74.49
C ALA A 2 36.14 -43.03 73.61
N ASN A 3 36.15 -44.14 72.83
CA ASN A 3 35.49 -45.44 73.13
C ASN A 3 34.09 -45.48 72.48
N THR A 4 33.53 -46.55 71.87
CA THR A 4 33.91 -47.94 71.53
C THR A 4 32.70 -48.61 70.84
N TYR A 5 32.95 -49.67 70.04
CA TYR A 5 32.10 -50.87 69.71
C TYR A 5 30.68 -50.64 69.09
N TYR A 6 30.22 -51.36 68.05
CA TYR A 6 30.21 -52.82 67.84
C TYR A 6 30.20 -53.22 66.35
N SER A 7 30.80 -54.40 66.13
CA SER A 7 30.79 -55.29 64.96
C SER A 7 29.41 -55.92 64.67
N HIS A 8 29.11 -56.24 63.40
CA HIS A 8 28.52 -57.51 62.96
C HIS A 8 28.60 -57.67 61.41
N LEU A 9 29.31 -58.71 60.97
CA LEU A 9 29.16 -59.44 59.68
C LEU A 9 28.24 -60.66 59.94
N PRO A 10 27.47 -61.22 58.97
CA PRO A 10 27.97 -62.03 57.84
C PRO A 10 27.20 -61.81 56.49
N SER A 11 27.86 -61.90 55.32
CA SER A 11 28.05 -63.05 54.39
C SER A 11 26.98 -63.21 53.30
N ASP A 12 27.50 -63.26 52.07
CA ASP A 12 26.99 -63.83 50.80
C ASP A 12 25.56 -63.54 50.33
N THR A 13 25.42 -62.85 49.19
CA THR A 13 24.95 -63.49 47.94
C THR A 13 25.03 -62.55 46.75
N ASP A 14 25.38 -63.15 45.61
CA ASP A 14 25.36 -62.60 44.27
C ASP A 14 24.20 -61.64 43.96
N LEU A 15 24.51 -60.52 43.29
CA LEU A 15 23.75 -60.10 42.11
C LEU A 15 24.63 -59.15 41.28
N ALA A 16 25.58 -59.74 40.56
CA ALA A 16 26.12 -59.12 39.36
C ALA A 16 24.95 -58.95 38.37
N ALA A 17 24.39 -57.75 38.28
CA ALA A 17 23.51 -57.39 37.18
C ALA A 17 24.34 -57.34 35.89
N PRO A 18 24.07 -58.18 34.88
CA PRO A 18 24.76 -58.06 33.62
C PRO A 18 24.23 -56.82 32.90
N HIS A 19 25.16 -55.93 32.53
CA HIS A 19 24.95 -54.94 31.49
C HIS A 19 24.56 -55.66 30.19
N SER A 20 23.27 -55.83 29.93
CA SER A 20 22.77 -56.31 28.64
C SER A 20 22.69 -55.12 27.67
N THR A 21 23.82 -54.83 27.04
CA THR A 21 23.88 -53.98 25.85
C THR A 21 23.31 -54.76 24.65
N GLN A 22 22.03 -55.14 24.71
CA GLN A 22 21.37 -55.83 23.61
C GLN A 22 20.95 -54.78 22.57
N SER A 23 21.83 -54.54 21.60
CA SER A 23 21.50 -53.77 20.40
C SER A 23 20.45 -54.54 19.58
N SER A 24 19.17 -54.23 19.81
CA SER A 24 18.06 -54.82 19.05
C SER A 24 18.22 -54.51 17.55
N PRO A 25 18.23 -55.53 16.67
CA PRO A 25 18.40 -55.36 15.21
C PRO A 25 17.24 -54.65 14.51
N LEU A 26 16.15 -54.36 15.22
CA LEU A 26 14.97 -53.64 14.74
C LEU A 26 15.09 -52.11 14.82
N LYS A 27 16.03 -51.58 15.63
CA LYS A 27 16.29 -50.13 15.74
C LYS A 27 16.56 -49.43 14.40
N PRO A 28 17.43 -49.96 13.50
CA PRO A 28 17.67 -49.31 12.21
C PRO A 28 16.42 -49.26 11.33
N MET A 29 15.53 -50.26 11.41
CA MET A 29 14.31 -50.32 10.60
C MET A 29 13.25 -49.34 11.12
N PHE A 30 13.10 -49.20 12.43
CA PHE A 30 12.20 -48.22 13.05
C PHE A 30 12.70 -46.78 12.83
N LEU A 31 14.02 -46.57 12.89
CA LEU A 31 14.65 -45.28 12.59
C LEU A 31 14.47 -44.90 11.11
N ALA A 32 14.64 -45.86 10.19
CA ALA A 32 14.42 -45.66 8.76
C ALA A 32 12.94 -45.38 8.44
N GLY A 33 12.01 -46.16 9.02
CA GLY A 33 10.57 -45.94 8.88
C GLY A 33 10.14 -44.55 9.36
N ASN A 34 10.59 -44.13 10.55
CA ASN A 34 10.30 -42.79 11.07
C ASN A 34 10.87 -41.67 10.20
N LYS A 35 12.06 -41.87 9.58
CA LYS A 35 12.63 -40.89 8.65
C LYS A 35 11.80 -40.75 7.38
N ILE A 36 11.33 -41.86 6.81
CA ILE A 36 10.53 -41.87 5.57
C ILE A 36 9.19 -41.15 5.82
N VAL A 37 8.52 -41.44 6.93
CA VAL A 37 7.27 -40.77 7.32
C VAL A 37 7.51 -39.27 7.53
N ALA A 38 8.56 -38.89 8.27
CA ALA A 38 8.87 -37.48 8.51
C ALA A 38 9.24 -36.70 7.23
N GLN A 39 9.87 -37.37 6.25
CA GLN A 39 10.21 -36.76 4.96
C GLN A 39 8.96 -36.53 4.11
N HIS A 40 8.06 -37.53 4.04
CA HIS A 40 6.80 -37.42 3.31
C HIS A 40 5.91 -36.31 3.90
N ASP A 41 5.76 -36.26 5.23
CA ASP A 41 4.99 -35.22 5.92
C ASP A 41 5.57 -33.81 5.68
N ALA A 42 6.91 -33.70 5.59
CA ALA A 42 7.58 -32.44 5.30
C ALA A 42 7.39 -32.00 3.83
N GLU A 43 7.44 -32.92 2.87
CA GLU A 43 7.22 -32.62 1.45
C GLU A 43 5.77 -32.18 1.17
N GLU A 44 4.77 -32.89 1.70
CA GLU A 44 3.36 -32.46 1.64
C GLU A 44 3.15 -31.14 2.40
N GLY A 45 3.85 -30.97 3.53
CA GLY A 45 3.97 -29.75 4.30
C GLY A 45 4.46 -28.55 3.48
N ILE A 46 5.43 -28.73 2.61
CA ILE A 46 5.99 -27.67 1.78
C ILE A 46 5.11 -27.41 0.54
N ALA A 47 4.51 -28.47 -0.02
CA ALA A 47 3.64 -28.39 -1.19
C ALA A 47 2.37 -27.58 -0.92
N HIS A 48 1.68 -27.81 0.22
CA HIS A 48 0.48 -27.06 0.56
C HIS A 48 0.78 -25.57 0.80
N VAL A 49 1.83 -25.26 1.58
CA VAL A 49 2.26 -23.87 1.84
C VAL A 49 2.61 -23.15 0.53
N ARG A 50 3.21 -23.86 -0.43
CA ARG A 50 3.51 -23.31 -1.75
C ARG A 50 2.26 -22.98 -2.54
N GLN A 51 1.22 -23.82 -2.53
CA GLN A 51 -0.03 -23.55 -3.24
C GLN A 51 -0.77 -22.34 -2.66
N ASP A 52 -0.92 -22.27 -1.33
CA ASP A 52 -1.54 -21.14 -0.63
C ASP A 52 -0.78 -19.83 -0.90
N ASP A 53 0.55 -19.91 -0.94
CA ASP A 53 1.41 -18.78 -1.25
C ASP A 53 1.20 -18.25 -2.68
N LEU A 54 0.97 -19.13 -3.66
CA LEU A 54 0.68 -18.75 -5.04
C LEU A 54 -0.69 -18.06 -5.16
N GLN A 55 -1.71 -18.58 -4.47
CA GLN A 55 -3.03 -17.96 -4.44
C GLN A 55 -2.95 -16.56 -3.80
N LEU A 56 -2.30 -16.44 -2.64
CA LEU A 56 -2.11 -15.17 -1.95
C LEU A 56 -1.32 -14.17 -2.81
N LYS A 57 -0.29 -14.63 -3.53
CA LYS A 57 0.48 -13.80 -4.47
C LYS A 57 -0.40 -13.22 -5.57
N ASN A 58 -1.25 -14.05 -6.17
CA ASN A 58 -2.14 -13.64 -7.25
C ASN A 58 -3.19 -12.64 -6.74
N SER A 59 -3.79 -12.91 -5.58
CA SER A 59 -4.73 -11.99 -4.94
C SER A 59 -4.09 -10.63 -4.64
N ILE A 60 -2.86 -10.60 -4.10
CA ILE A 60 -2.12 -9.35 -3.87
C ILE A 60 -1.86 -8.61 -5.18
N ARG A 61 -1.51 -9.32 -6.27
CA ARG A 61 -1.27 -8.71 -7.58
C ARG A 61 -2.54 -8.08 -8.13
N ILE A 62 -3.67 -8.77 -8.10
CA ILE A 62 -4.96 -8.27 -8.57
C ILE A 62 -5.37 -7.05 -7.74
N LEU A 63 -5.29 -7.16 -6.41
CA LEU A 63 -5.68 -6.10 -5.50
C LEU A 63 -4.83 -4.83 -5.69
N ARG A 64 -3.54 -4.96 -6.00
CA ARG A 64 -2.69 -3.82 -6.38
C ARG A 64 -3.14 -3.16 -7.68
N VAL A 65 -3.45 -3.94 -8.72
CA VAL A 65 -3.92 -3.39 -10.00
C VAL A 65 -5.24 -2.64 -9.79
N LEU A 66 -6.20 -3.24 -9.08
CA LEU A 66 -7.47 -2.60 -8.74
C LEU A 66 -7.26 -1.31 -7.93
N GLN A 67 -6.38 -1.32 -6.94
CA GLN A 67 -6.03 -0.11 -6.18
C GLN A 67 -5.47 0.99 -7.09
N ARG A 68 -4.61 0.65 -8.07
CA ARG A 68 -4.06 1.62 -9.03
C ARG A 68 -5.12 2.17 -9.99
N MET A 69 -6.06 1.34 -10.44
CA MET A 69 -7.22 1.78 -11.24
C MET A 69 -8.06 2.77 -10.45
N LEU A 70 -8.39 2.45 -9.19
CA LEU A 70 -9.13 3.34 -8.30
C LEU A 70 -8.39 4.67 -8.06
N ALA A 71 -7.10 4.62 -7.74
CA ALA A 71 -6.29 5.82 -7.53
C ALA A 71 -6.21 6.69 -8.79
N THR A 72 -6.11 6.09 -9.97
CA THR A 72 -6.10 6.81 -11.26
C THR A 72 -7.43 7.50 -11.51
N GLY A 73 -8.55 6.78 -11.33
CA GLY A 73 -9.90 7.33 -11.48
C GLY A 73 -10.18 8.47 -10.52
N LEU A 74 -9.78 8.33 -9.25
CA LEU A 74 -9.95 9.36 -8.22
C LEU A 74 -9.04 10.58 -8.47
N SER A 75 -7.81 10.36 -8.92
CA SER A 75 -6.93 11.45 -9.35
C SER A 75 -7.55 12.24 -10.50
N LEU A 76 -8.10 11.54 -11.50
CA LEU A 76 -8.76 12.15 -12.65
C LEU A 76 -10.02 12.93 -12.23
N ALA A 77 -10.82 12.36 -11.32
CA ALA A 77 -12.02 12.98 -10.78
C ALA A 77 -11.73 14.26 -9.99
N ALA A 78 -10.53 14.42 -9.41
CA ALA A 78 -10.08 15.69 -8.81
C ALA A 78 -9.43 16.62 -9.85
N LEU A 79 -8.70 16.05 -10.81
CA LEU A 79 -7.98 16.80 -11.85
C LEU A 79 -8.92 17.55 -12.79
N VAL A 80 -9.99 16.89 -13.28
CA VAL A 80 -10.90 17.49 -14.27
C VAL A 80 -11.59 18.74 -13.72
N PRO A 81 -12.27 18.70 -12.55
CA PRO A 81 -12.84 19.88 -11.91
C PRO A 81 -11.84 21.03 -11.71
N THR A 82 -10.66 20.73 -11.18
CA THR A 82 -9.66 21.75 -10.86
C THR A 82 -9.07 22.38 -12.12
N THR A 83 -8.89 21.59 -13.18
CA THR A 83 -8.49 22.08 -14.51
C THR A 83 -9.57 23.01 -15.09
N MET A 84 -10.84 22.61 -15.04
CA MET A 84 -11.95 23.42 -15.54
C MET A 84 -12.03 24.78 -14.83
N THR A 85 -11.97 24.78 -13.49
CA THR A 85 -11.95 26.01 -12.69
C THR A 85 -10.74 26.88 -13.05
N LEU A 86 -9.56 26.28 -13.18
CA LEU A 86 -8.32 27.03 -13.45
C LEU A 86 -8.34 27.69 -14.83
N ILE A 87 -8.74 26.95 -15.87
CA ILE A 87 -8.88 27.49 -17.23
C ILE A 87 -9.86 28.66 -17.23
N LYS A 88 -11.01 28.47 -16.58
CA LYS A 88 -12.06 29.49 -16.54
C LYS A 88 -11.63 30.74 -15.78
N PHE A 89 -10.95 30.59 -14.66
CA PHE A 89 -10.32 31.71 -13.97
C PHE A 89 -9.34 32.45 -14.88
N LEU A 90 -8.44 31.75 -15.56
CA LEU A 90 -7.46 32.36 -16.45
C LEU A 90 -8.09 33.10 -17.63
N GLN A 91 -9.20 32.59 -18.17
CA GLN A 91 -9.95 33.22 -19.25
C GLN A 91 -10.74 34.46 -18.80
N THR A 92 -11.27 34.45 -17.58
CA THR A 92 -12.24 35.46 -17.13
C THR A 92 -11.68 36.48 -16.13
N LYS A 93 -10.46 36.27 -15.61
CA LYS A 93 -9.82 37.20 -14.66
C LYS A 93 -9.60 38.61 -15.19
N ASN A 94 -9.54 38.79 -16.52
CA ASN A 94 -9.33 40.07 -17.19
C ASN A 94 -10.61 40.59 -17.87
N ILE A 95 -11.76 39.93 -17.66
CA ILE A 95 -13.04 40.38 -18.22
C ILE A 95 -13.70 41.32 -17.21
N TYR A 96 -13.88 42.56 -17.65
CA TYR A 96 -14.47 43.65 -16.89
C TYR A 96 -15.92 43.85 -17.34
N LYS A 97 -16.86 43.90 -16.40
CA LYS A 97 -18.25 44.26 -16.66
C LYS A 97 -18.73 45.27 -15.63
N ASP A 98 -19.66 46.11 -16.07
CA ASP A 98 -20.37 47.03 -15.20
C ASP A 98 -21.43 46.25 -14.42
N VAL A 99 -21.26 46.21 -13.10
CA VAL A 99 -22.15 45.50 -12.18
C VAL A 99 -22.85 46.53 -11.30
N GLN A 100 -24.19 46.48 -11.28
CA GLN A 100 -24.96 47.21 -10.28
C GLN A 100 -24.82 46.51 -8.93
N MET A 101 -24.21 47.21 -7.98
CA MET A 101 -24.12 46.77 -6.59
C MET A 101 -25.46 46.99 -5.87
N PRO A 102 -25.71 46.27 -4.76
CA PRO A 102 -26.92 46.45 -3.94
C PRO A 102 -27.12 47.88 -3.40
N ASN A 103 -26.06 48.69 -3.33
CA ASN A 103 -26.09 50.09 -2.92
C ASN A 103 -26.51 51.06 -4.06
N GLY A 104 -26.90 50.54 -5.23
CA GLY A 104 -27.31 51.34 -6.40
C GLY A 104 -26.15 51.93 -7.20
N THR A 105 -24.89 51.70 -6.80
CA THR A 105 -23.72 52.15 -7.56
C THR A 105 -23.38 51.13 -8.65
N THR A 106 -23.05 51.63 -9.84
CA THR A 106 -22.48 50.79 -10.90
C THR A 106 -20.97 50.83 -10.76
N VAL A 107 -20.35 49.67 -10.58
CA VAL A 107 -18.90 49.56 -10.56
C VAL A 107 -18.43 48.69 -11.71
N ASN A 108 -17.32 49.08 -12.31
CA ASN A 108 -16.63 48.24 -13.27
C ASN A 108 -15.72 47.27 -12.51
N ARG A 109 -16.01 45.96 -12.59
CA ARG A 109 -15.25 44.92 -11.88
C ARG A 109 -15.17 43.63 -12.66
N THR A 110 -14.26 42.76 -12.26
CA THR A 110 -14.17 41.40 -12.81
C THR A 110 -15.08 40.43 -12.04
N ALA A 111 -15.23 39.22 -12.60
CA ALA A 111 -15.97 38.12 -11.99
C ALA A 111 -15.37 37.65 -10.65
N TRP A 112 -14.09 37.95 -10.40
CA TRP A 112 -13.32 37.46 -9.26
C TRP A 112 -13.09 38.57 -8.22
N ALA A 113 -12.60 38.21 -7.05
CA ALA A 113 -12.21 39.19 -6.04
C ALA A 113 -10.96 39.96 -6.52
N GLY A 114 -10.81 41.23 -6.14
CA GLY A 114 -9.65 42.05 -6.54
C GLY A 114 -8.31 41.45 -6.15
N ASP A 115 -8.26 40.72 -5.02
CA ASP A 115 -7.08 40.01 -4.51
C ASP A 115 -7.30 38.48 -4.49
N THR A 116 -7.75 37.90 -5.61
CA THR A 116 -7.99 36.45 -5.66
C THR A 116 -6.71 35.63 -5.45
N LYS A 117 -6.72 34.76 -4.45
CA LYS A 117 -5.66 33.81 -4.13
C LYS A 117 -5.85 32.51 -4.94
N ALA A 118 -5.16 32.40 -6.07
CA ALA A 118 -5.23 31.22 -6.94
C ALA A 118 -4.28 30.07 -6.57
N TRP A 119 -3.33 30.33 -5.67
CA TRP A 119 -2.30 29.36 -5.27
C TRP A 119 -2.86 27.99 -4.80
N PRO A 120 -3.98 27.90 -4.04
CA PRO A 120 -4.46 26.60 -3.54
C PRO A 120 -4.93 25.72 -4.71
N THR A 121 -5.56 26.33 -5.71
CA THR A 121 -6.02 25.65 -6.93
C THR A 121 -4.84 25.19 -7.78
N TYR A 122 -3.79 26.01 -7.94
CA TYR A 122 -2.58 25.60 -8.67
C TYR A 122 -1.86 24.42 -7.99
N MET A 123 -1.71 24.47 -6.67
CA MET A 123 -1.11 23.39 -5.90
C MET A 123 -1.92 22.10 -6.06
N TYR A 124 -3.24 22.16 -5.85
CA TYR A 124 -4.11 20.99 -5.91
C TYR A 124 -4.15 20.38 -7.32
N PHE A 125 -4.22 21.21 -8.36
CA PHE A 125 -4.10 20.79 -9.76
C PHE A 125 -2.78 20.05 -10.01
N SER A 126 -1.65 20.61 -9.57
CA SER A 126 -0.32 20.04 -9.80
C SER A 126 -0.16 18.66 -9.16
N ILE A 127 -0.70 18.50 -7.94
CA ILE A 127 -0.69 17.23 -7.19
C ILE A 127 -1.59 16.20 -7.86
N ALA A 128 -2.81 16.61 -8.28
CA ALA A 128 -3.73 15.74 -9.00
C ALA A 128 -3.14 15.29 -10.36
N ALA A 129 -2.52 16.19 -11.11
CA ALA A 129 -1.91 15.91 -12.40
C ALA A 129 -0.72 14.94 -12.27
N THR A 130 0.20 15.21 -11.34
CA THR A 130 1.37 14.34 -11.10
C THR A 130 0.93 12.95 -10.64
N SER A 131 -0.06 12.88 -9.74
CA SER A 131 -0.63 11.61 -9.27
C SER A 131 -1.30 10.82 -10.39
N PHE A 132 -2.05 11.50 -11.26
CA PHE A 132 -2.70 10.88 -12.41
C PHE A 132 -1.65 10.29 -13.36
N VAL A 133 -0.64 11.08 -13.76
CA VAL A 133 0.44 10.62 -14.66
C VAL A 133 1.19 9.43 -14.05
N MET A 134 1.53 9.48 -12.76
CA MET A 134 2.27 8.42 -12.09
C MET A 134 1.46 7.11 -12.00
N ASN A 135 0.18 7.18 -11.63
CA ASN A 135 -0.67 6.00 -11.55
C ASN A 135 -1.02 5.44 -12.93
N LEU A 136 -1.27 6.33 -13.91
CA LEU A 136 -1.50 5.93 -15.30
C LEU A 136 -0.28 5.25 -15.92
N GLY A 137 0.92 5.81 -15.73
CA GLY A 137 2.17 5.19 -16.20
C GLY A 137 2.39 3.81 -15.60
N THR A 138 2.04 3.63 -14.32
CA THR A 138 2.08 2.32 -13.65
C THR A 138 1.10 1.33 -14.27
N LEU A 139 -0.14 1.75 -14.56
CA LEU A 139 -1.16 0.93 -15.21
C LEU A 139 -0.74 0.53 -16.63
N ILE A 140 -0.27 1.48 -17.43
CA ILE A 140 0.25 1.21 -18.77
C ILE A 140 1.39 0.19 -18.70
N GLY A 141 2.31 0.32 -17.74
CA GLY A 141 3.37 -0.66 -17.50
C GLY A 141 2.85 -2.07 -17.18
N TYR A 142 1.73 -2.19 -16.45
CA TYR A 142 1.08 -3.48 -16.21
C TYR A 142 0.46 -4.09 -17.47
N PHE A 143 -0.10 -3.27 -18.36
CA PHE A 143 -0.73 -3.74 -19.60
C PHE A 143 0.26 -4.00 -20.74
N TRP A 144 1.40 -3.31 -20.79
CA TRP A 144 2.32 -3.34 -21.94
C TRP A 144 3.63 -4.14 -21.76
N GLY A 145 3.95 -4.73 -20.60
CA GLY A 145 5.23 -5.46 -20.50
C GLY A 145 5.44 -6.45 -19.35
N THR A 146 5.53 -7.74 -19.69
CA THR A 146 6.03 -8.81 -18.82
C THR A 146 7.54 -8.72 -18.55
N LYS A 147 8.32 -8.12 -19.47
CA LYS A 147 9.79 -7.93 -19.31
C LYS A 147 10.15 -6.81 -18.34
N ALA A 148 9.46 -5.66 -18.39
CA ALA A 148 9.66 -4.57 -17.45
C ALA A 148 9.19 -4.95 -16.02
N ALA A 149 8.15 -5.77 -15.92
CA ALA A 149 7.63 -6.26 -14.64
C ALA A 149 8.67 -7.08 -13.85
N ASN A 150 9.56 -7.82 -14.50
CA ASN A 150 10.66 -8.55 -13.83
C ASN A 150 11.78 -7.63 -13.34
N TYR A 151 12.05 -6.53 -14.05
CA TYR A 151 13.03 -5.52 -13.63
C TYR A 151 12.52 -4.71 -12.41
N VAL A 152 11.27 -4.24 -12.49
CA VAL A 152 10.62 -3.50 -11.40
C VAL A 152 10.41 -4.38 -10.16
N ALA A 153 10.23 -5.69 -10.32
CA ALA A 153 10.14 -6.64 -9.21
C ALA A 153 11.43 -6.78 -8.40
N THR A 154 12.61 -6.51 -9.01
CA THR A 154 13.92 -6.77 -8.39
C THR A 154 14.50 -5.52 -7.71
N VAL A 155 14.25 -4.32 -8.25
CA VAL A 155 14.77 -3.04 -7.72
C VAL A 155 13.72 -2.25 -6.92
N GLY A 156 12.42 -2.54 -7.08
CA GLY A 156 11.39 -1.52 -6.86
C GLY A 156 10.55 -1.58 -5.58
N SER A 157 10.71 -2.52 -4.64
CA SER A 157 9.73 -2.58 -3.53
C SER A 157 9.87 -1.44 -2.53
N ALA A 158 11.10 -1.12 -2.08
CA ALA A 158 11.32 -0.07 -1.09
C ALA A 158 11.05 1.33 -1.65
N PHE A 159 11.48 1.59 -2.89
CA PHE A 159 11.20 2.85 -3.59
C PHE A 159 9.69 3.07 -3.78
N ASN A 160 8.95 2.03 -4.20
CA ASN A 160 7.50 2.14 -4.32
C ASN A 160 6.81 2.46 -2.98
N TYR A 161 7.31 1.90 -1.87
CA TYR A 161 6.76 2.18 -0.54
C TYR A 161 7.04 3.62 -0.10
N ALA A 162 8.26 4.10 -0.33
CA ALA A 162 8.64 5.50 -0.04
C ALA A 162 7.78 6.48 -0.85
N VAL A 163 7.63 6.24 -2.16
CA VAL A 163 6.79 7.07 -3.04
C VAL A 163 5.34 7.05 -2.59
N GLN A 164 4.81 5.89 -2.19
CA GLN A 164 3.42 5.78 -1.73
C GLN A 164 3.18 6.51 -0.41
N ALA A 165 4.15 6.47 0.52
CA ALA A 165 4.08 7.22 1.78
C ALA A 165 4.17 8.73 1.57
N VAL A 166 5.09 9.20 0.72
CA VAL A 166 5.19 10.62 0.36
C VAL A 166 3.90 11.09 -0.31
N ASN A 167 3.35 10.30 -1.23
CA ASN A 167 2.09 10.63 -1.89
C ASN A 167 0.93 10.77 -0.88
N LEU A 168 0.86 9.92 0.15
CA LEU A 168 -0.14 10.07 1.21
C LEU A 168 0.00 11.42 1.93
N ILE A 169 1.20 11.78 2.36
CA ILE A 169 1.46 13.03 3.07
C ILE A 169 1.08 14.22 2.20
N VAL A 170 1.51 14.22 0.94
CA VAL A 170 1.21 15.29 -0.01
C VAL A 170 -0.30 15.46 -0.21
N TRP A 171 -1.07 14.37 -0.36
CA TRP A 171 -2.52 14.46 -0.51
C TRP A 171 -3.24 14.94 0.76
N VAL A 172 -2.78 14.53 1.94
CA VAL A 172 -3.34 15.00 3.22
C VAL A 172 -3.12 16.51 3.36
N VAL A 173 -1.88 16.98 3.14
CA VAL A 173 -1.55 18.41 3.19
C VAL A 173 -2.34 19.18 2.14
N ALA A 174 -2.42 18.67 0.91
CA ALA A 174 -3.16 19.33 -0.16
C ALA A 174 -4.66 19.49 0.16
N ALA A 175 -5.31 18.41 0.61
CA ALA A 175 -6.73 18.43 0.95
C ALA A 175 -7.02 19.35 2.15
N ALA A 176 -6.12 19.34 3.15
CA ALA A 176 -6.22 20.22 4.32
C ALA A 176 -6.03 21.69 3.94
N SER A 177 -4.95 22.03 3.20
CA SER A 177 -4.69 23.40 2.75
C SER A 177 -5.77 23.93 1.81
N TYR A 178 -6.27 23.09 0.89
CA TYR A 178 -7.35 23.48 -0.02
C TYR A 178 -8.66 23.78 0.72
N LYS A 179 -8.98 22.99 1.76
CA LYS A 179 -10.15 23.21 2.62
C LYS A 179 -9.96 24.42 3.54
N TYR A 180 -8.77 24.58 4.10
CA TYR A 180 -8.42 25.69 4.98
C TYR A 180 -8.54 27.03 4.26
N GLU A 181 -7.97 27.16 3.06
CA GLU A 181 -8.06 28.40 2.28
C GLU A 181 -9.49 28.74 1.86
N LYS A 182 -10.34 27.74 1.59
CA LYS A 182 -11.77 27.93 1.37
C LYS A 182 -12.47 28.55 2.59
N GLU A 183 -12.06 28.20 3.80
CA GLU A 183 -12.70 28.65 5.05
C GLU A 183 -12.14 29.99 5.56
N ILE A 184 -10.95 30.41 5.11
CA ILE A 184 -10.37 31.70 5.51
C ILE A 184 -11.19 32.85 4.91
N LEU A 185 -11.63 33.76 5.79
CA LEU A 185 -12.14 35.07 5.39
C LEU A 185 -11.06 36.12 5.59
N THR A 186 -10.82 36.93 4.56
CA THR A 186 -9.97 38.13 4.65
C THR A 186 -10.88 39.34 4.50
N ASN A 187 -11.00 40.15 5.56
CA ASN A 187 -11.95 41.28 5.63
C ASN A 187 -13.41 40.84 5.42
N GLY A 188 -13.79 39.68 5.98
CA GLY A 188 -15.16 39.15 5.88
C GLY A 188 -15.54 38.55 4.52
N LEU A 189 -14.58 38.41 3.59
CA LEU A 189 -14.78 37.86 2.25
C LEU A 189 -13.83 36.69 1.97
N HIS A 190 -14.31 35.69 1.23
CA HIS A 190 -13.47 34.64 0.68
C HIS A 190 -12.60 35.19 -0.44
N ARG A 191 -11.32 34.78 -0.51
CA ARG A 191 -10.38 35.24 -1.55
C ARG A 191 -9.88 34.13 -2.45
N ASP A 192 -10.02 32.87 -2.04
CA ASP A 192 -9.68 31.73 -2.88
C ASP A 192 -10.79 31.47 -3.92
N LEU A 193 -10.47 30.76 -5.01
CA LEU A 193 -11.44 30.52 -6.07
C LEU A 193 -12.63 29.69 -5.61
N TRP A 194 -12.42 28.75 -4.68
CA TRP A 194 -13.45 27.82 -4.23
C TRP A 194 -14.41 28.50 -3.25
N GLY A 195 -13.88 29.15 -2.21
CA GLY A 195 -14.63 29.95 -1.26
C GLY A 195 -15.35 31.09 -1.95
N TRP A 196 -14.70 31.80 -2.88
CA TRP A 196 -15.34 32.88 -3.65
C TRP A 196 -16.53 32.36 -4.45
N SER A 197 -16.37 31.27 -5.20
CA SER A 197 -17.44 30.69 -6.03
C SER A 197 -18.63 30.20 -5.21
N CYS A 198 -18.44 29.90 -3.93
CA CYS A 198 -19.49 29.49 -3.00
C CYS A 198 -20.01 30.64 -2.12
N SER A 199 -19.57 31.88 -2.34
CA SER A 199 -19.92 33.02 -1.50
C SER A 199 -21.17 33.74 -1.99
N THR A 200 -21.92 34.35 -1.07
CA THR A 200 -23.07 35.20 -1.39
C THR A 200 -22.71 36.41 -2.24
N ALA A 201 -21.44 36.86 -2.17
CA ALA A 201 -20.93 37.92 -3.04
C ALA A 201 -20.87 37.46 -4.51
N ALA A 202 -20.48 36.22 -4.78
CA ALA A 202 -20.50 35.66 -6.13
C ALA A 202 -21.94 35.48 -6.66
N ASP A 203 -22.88 35.09 -5.80
CA ASP A 203 -24.30 35.01 -6.17
C ASP A 203 -24.89 36.36 -6.60
N ALA A 204 -24.48 37.45 -5.94
CA ALA A 204 -24.89 38.80 -6.36
C ALA A 204 -24.32 39.16 -7.75
N LEU A 205 -23.15 38.64 -8.10
CA LEU A 205 -22.51 38.83 -9.40
C LEU A 205 -23.04 37.90 -10.49
N GLN A 206 -23.71 36.82 -10.10
CA GLN A 206 -24.19 35.78 -11.02
C GLN A 206 -25.02 36.37 -12.16
N LYS A 207 -25.86 37.38 -11.90
CA LYS A 207 -26.69 38.01 -12.96
C LYS A 207 -25.89 38.70 -14.06
N ALA A 208 -24.73 39.28 -13.73
CA ALA A 208 -23.90 40.00 -14.69
C ALA A 208 -22.91 39.07 -15.43
N PHE A 209 -22.55 37.94 -14.83
CA PHE A 209 -21.52 37.02 -15.30
C PHE A 209 -22.01 35.60 -15.63
N VAL A 210 -23.34 35.35 -15.63
CA VAL A 210 -23.91 34.01 -15.84
C VAL A 210 -23.41 33.32 -17.10
N ASP A 211 -23.26 34.07 -18.19
CA ASP A 211 -22.81 33.53 -19.49
C ASP A 211 -21.31 33.17 -19.51
N GLU A 212 -20.52 33.79 -18.61
CA GLU A 212 -19.07 33.61 -18.56
C GLU A 212 -18.67 32.56 -17.49
N VAL A 213 -19.25 32.71 -16.29
CA VAL A 213 -18.91 31.95 -15.09
C VAL A 213 -20.18 31.62 -14.29
N PRO A 214 -20.75 30.41 -14.44
CA PRO A 214 -21.79 29.92 -13.54
C PRO A 214 -21.22 29.55 -12.16
N PHE A 215 -21.20 30.48 -11.20
CA PHE A 215 -20.56 30.29 -9.88
C PHE A 215 -21.12 29.10 -9.09
N ASP A 216 -22.44 28.88 -9.11
CA ASP A 216 -23.10 27.73 -8.46
C ASP A 216 -22.53 26.38 -8.95
N LYS A 217 -22.32 26.25 -10.26
CA LYS A 217 -21.73 25.05 -10.86
C LYS A 217 -20.29 24.86 -10.40
N TYR A 218 -19.49 25.93 -10.39
CA TYR A 218 -18.10 25.85 -9.93
C TYR A 218 -17.99 25.59 -8.43
N CYS A 219 -18.93 26.05 -7.61
CA CYS A 219 -18.99 25.71 -6.19
C CYS A 219 -19.21 24.20 -5.98
N THR A 220 -20.17 23.63 -6.71
CA THR A 220 -20.49 22.19 -6.65
C THR A 220 -19.33 21.34 -7.18
N VAL A 221 -18.77 21.71 -8.33
CA VAL A 221 -17.67 21.00 -9.00
C VAL A 221 -16.38 21.03 -8.17
N GLN A 222 -16.05 22.16 -7.54
CA GLN A 222 -14.89 22.23 -6.64
C GLN A 222 -15.12 21.46 -5.34
N SER A 223 -16.35 21.41 -4.84
CA SER A 223 -16.70 20.60 -3.67
C SER A 223 -16.62 19.10 -3.96
N SER A 224 -17.11 18.65 -5.12
CA SER A 224 -16.97 17.25 -5.55
C SER A 224 -15.51 16.87 -5.76
N SER A 225 -14.69 17.77 -6.32
CA SER A 225 -13.24 17.59 -6.44
C SER A 225 -12.57 17.32 -5.09
N TRP A 226 -12.96 18.06 -4.05
CA TRP A 226 -12.40 17.87 -2.71
C TRP A 226 -12.78 16.49 -2.13
N TYR A 227 -14.04 16.06 -2.28
CA TYR A 227 -14.46 14.72 -1.90
C TYR A 227 -13.72 13.62 -2.67
N ALA A 228 -13.46 13.82 -3.97
CA ALA A 228 -12.64 12.90 -4.76
C ALA A 228 -11.20 12.81 -4.20
N GLY A 229 -10.62 13.92 -3.74
CA GLY A 229 -9.34 13.93 -3.04
C GLY A 229 -9.35 13.15 -1.72
N LEU A 230 -10.41 13.26 -0.92
CA LEU A 230 -10.56 12.45 0.31
C LEU A 230 -10.67 10.95 0.00
N ALA A 231 -11.47 10.59 -1.00
CA ALA A 231 -11.56 9.21 -1.46
C ALA A 231 -10.20 8.70 -1.98
N HIS A 232 -9.41 9.57 -2.64
CA HIS A 232 -8.06 9.23 -3.07
C HIS A 232 -7.16 8.91 -1.87
N ILE A 233 -7.18 9.70 -0.80
CA ILE A 233 -6.47 9.38 0.46
C ILE A 233 -6.87 7.99 0.96
N GLY A 234 -8.16 7.66 0.98
CA GLY A 234 -8.66 6.33 1.33
C GLY A 234 -8.08 5.21 0.45
N SER A 235 -7.97 5.43 -0.87
CA SER A 235 -7.35 4.48 -1.78
C SER A 235 -5.84 4.29 -1.54
N ILE A 236 -5.14 5.33 -1.08
CA ILE A 236 -3.72 5.25 -0.72
C ILE A 236 -3.56 4.42 0.57
N VAL A 237 -4.44 4.63 1.56
CA VAL A 237 -4.46 3.83 2.81
C VAL A 237 -4.70 2.35 2.49
N LEU A 238 -5.64 2.03 1.59
CA LEU A 238 -5.83 0.66 1.10
C LEU A 238 -4.54 0.11 0.49
N GLY A 239 -3.82 0.92 -0.30
CA GLY A 239 -2.49 0.61 -0.82
C GLY A 239 -1.48 0.22 0.26
N VAL A 240 -1.44 0.98 1.37
CA VAL A 240 -0.58 0.69 2.53
C VAL A 240 -0.96 -0.64 3.19
N VAL A 241 -2.25 -0.95 3.33
CA VAL A 241 -2.69 -2.26 3.88
C VAL A 241 -2.24 -3.41 2.97
N ILE A 242 -2.40 -3.28 1.66
CA ILE A 242 -1.92 -4.27 0.67
C ILE A 242 -0.40 -4.45 0.77
N MET A 243 0.34 -3.37 0.98
CA MET A 243 1.78 -3.41 1.23
C MET A 243 2.09 -4.21 2.50
N LEU A 244 1.41 -3.96 3.61
CA LEU A 244 1.64 -4.68 4.88
C LEU A 244 1.37 -6.17 4.73
N MET A 245 0.29 -6.56 4.03
CA MET A 245 0.00 -7.97 3.72
C MET A 245 1.10 -8.62 2.89
N ALA A 246 1.59 -7.93 1.85
CA ALA A 246 2.69 -8.43 1.02
C ALA A 246 4.02 -8.52 1.78
N GLY A 247 4.28 -7.58 2.70
CA GLY A 247 5.45 -7.59 3.57
C GLY A 247 5.44 -8.76 4.55
N ARG A 248 4.30 -9.02 5.20
CA ARG A 248 4.10 -10.19 6.08
C ARG A 248 4.34 -11.49 5.33
N ARG A 249 3.79 -11.64 4.12
CA ARG A 249 4.04 -12.80 3.24
C ARG A 249 5.54 -13.00 2.97
N LYS A 250 6.27 -11.94 2.60
CA LYS A 250 7.72 -12.03 2.32
C LYS A 250 8.51 -12.46 3.56
N SER A 251 8.15 -11.97 4.74
CA SER A 251 8.75 -12.40 6.01
C SER A 251 8.50 -13.88 6.29
N THR A 252 7.26 -14.36 6.12
CA THR A 252 6.92 -15.78 6.27
C THR A 252 7.69 -16.66 5.30
N GLN A 253 7.82 -16.25 4.03
CA GLN A 253 8.62 -16.99 3.05
C GLN A 253 10.09 -17.11 3.44
N SER A 254 10.70 -16.04 3.95
CA SER A 254 12.08 -16.08 4.41
C SER A 254 12.27 -17.08 5.56
N ARG A 255 11.27 -17.20 6.45
CA ARG A 255 11.28 -18.20 7.54
C ARG A 255 11.12 -19.63 7.03
N VAL A 256 10.23 -19.85 6.06
CA VAL A 256 10.01 -21.18 5.45
C VAL A 256 11.26 -21.64 4.70
N LYS A 257 11.86 -20.77 3.86
CA LYS A 257 13.10 -21.10 3.14
C LYS A 257 14.24 -21.50 4.07
N ARG A 258 14.40 -20.80 5.20
CA ARG A 258 15.43 -21.12 6.18
C ARG A 258 15.22 -22.51 6.78
N ARG A 259 13.98 -22.86 7.13
CA ARG A 259 13.64 -24.20 7.60
C ARG A 259 13.85 -25.27 6.55
N THR A 260 13.46 -25.03 5.30
CA THR A 260 13.71 -25.97 4.20
C THR A 260 15.21 -26.25 4.03
N GLN A 261 16.06 -25.22 4.10
CA GLN A 261 17.52 -25.39 4.05
C GLN A 261 18.07 -26.17 5.25
N GLU A 262 17.53 -25.93 6.46
CA GLU A 262 17.87 -26.71 7.66
C GLU A 262 17.49 -28.21 7.47
N TYR A 263 16.31 -28.50 6.90
CA TYR A 263 15.88 -29.87 6.59
C TYR A 263 16.75 -30.54 5.52
N GLU A 264 17.06 -29.85 4.42
CA GLU A 264 17.92 -30.37 3.34
C GLU A 264 19.33 -30.72 3.85
N GLY A 265 19.86 -29.93 4.79
CA GLY A 265 21.15 -30.21 5.44
C GLY A 265 21.12 -31.42 6.39
N GLN A 266 19.96 -31.74 6.98
CA GLN A 266 19.84 -32.81 7.98
C GLN A 266 19.48 -34.18 7.39
N PHE A 267 18.78 -34.22 6.25
CA PHE A 267 18.26 -35.47 5.65
C PHE A 267 18.84 -35.78 4.26
N GLY A 268 19.59 -34.86 3.65
CA GLY A 268 20.06 -34.99 2.28
C GLY A 268 18.95 -34.63 1.30
N GLY A 269 19.22 -33.68 0.41
CA GLY A 269 18.22 -33.16 -0.52
C GLY A 269 17.65 -34.23 -1.48
N PRO A 270 16.52 -33.95 -2.14
CA PRO A 270 15.77 -34.88 -3.01
C PRO A 270 16.53 -35.38 -4.27
N GLY A 271 17.85 -35.20 -4.36
CA GLY A 271 18.72 -35.68 -5.43
C GLY A 271 19.82 -36.68 -5.01
N SER A 272 19.87 -37.14 -3.75
CA SER A 272 21.00 -37.95 -3.25
C SER A 272 20.85 -39.47 -3.39
N TYR A 273 19.81 -39.98 -4.06
CA TYR A 273 19.66 -41.42 -4.34
C TYR A 273 19.56 -41.67 -5.84
N GLY A 274 20.72 -41.80 -6.48
CA GLY A 274 20.87 -42.12 -7.90
C GLY A 274 22.24 -42.74 -8.21
N GLY A 275 22.71 -43.65 -7.35
CA GLY A 275 23.87 -44.49 -7.62
C GLY A 275 23.48 -45.94 -7.45
N ALA A 276 22.94 -46.55 -8.51
CA ALA A 276 22.78 -47.99 -8.55
C ALA A 276 24.18 -48.65 -8.50
N PRO A 277 24.38 -49.73 -7.71
CA PRO A 277 25.63 -50.46 -7.75
C PRO A 277 25.77 -51.12 -9.13
N GLN A 278 26.77 -50.70 -9.91
CA GLN A 278 27.24 -51.51 -11.04
C GLN A 278 27.84 -52.79 -10.46
N TYR A 279 27.09 -53.89 -10.60
CA TYR A 279 27.66 -55.22 -10.54
C TYR A 279 28.58 -55.39 -11.74
N GLY A 280 29.85 -55.65 -11.46
CA GLY A 280 30.82 -56.02 -12.47
C GLY A 280 30.50 -57.37 -13.08
N HIS A 281 30.82 -57.48 -14.37
CA HIS A 281 31.27 -58.70 -15.02
C HIS A 281 32.40 -58.32 -15.97
#